data_AF-A0A0S7ZQE2-F1
#
_entry.id   AF-A0A0S7ZQE2-F1
#
_cell.length_a   1.000
_cell.length_b   1.000
_cell.length_c   1.000
_cell.angle_alpha   90.00
_cell.angle_beta   90.00
_cell.angle_gamma   90.00
#
_symmetry.space_group_name_H-M   'P 1'
#
loop_
_entity.id
_entity.type
_entity.pdbx_description
1 polymer ?
#
loop_
_entity_poly.entity_id
_entity_poly.type
_entity_poly.pdbx_seq_one_letter_code
_entity_poly.pdbx_strand_id
1 'polypeptide(L)'
;MAERHRAGAQLPGTRHTALQVGTLFSAVGAVVLAVAACGNQASNDRTEGDIAASPAGEADSTLPSGELAPEQQAEMRAAPALTVGADAMQGRVYLTGSSPNQMVSIQADDDRSVRLAGDLEAEMGRLSGAIVRVQGTVQGQGAMRSFDVRAYEVLDIDGVEPLVGVLQEVSGHLMIATDPPLTLQDPPQGLAAMVGAKIWIVGRVEVATVHVQSFGIIRDP
;
A
#
# COMPACT_ATOMS: atom_id res chain seq x y z
N MET A 1 71.46 -33.68 -5.06
CA MET A 1 71.03 -34.49 -3.90
C MET A 1 69.98 -33.64 -3.18
N ALA A 2 68.70 -33.87 -3.45
CA ALA A 2 67.83 -34.81 -2.72
C ALA A 2 67.33 -34.13 -1.43
N GLU A 3 66.07 -34.15 -1.01
CA GLU A 3 64.93 -34.95 -1.41
C GLU A 3 63.65 -34.27 -0.88
N ARG A 4 62.53 -34.66 -1.49
CA ARG A 4 61.14 -34.28 -1.21
C ARG A 4 60.69 -34.70 0.18
N HIS A 5 59.72 -33.99 0.78
CA HIS A 5 58.62 -34.65 1.49
C HIS A 5 57.31 -33.86 1.36
N ARG A 6 56.29 -34.58 0.89
CA ARG A 6 54.86 -34.22 0.76
C ARG A 6 54.15 -34.32 2.12
N ALA A 7 53.19 -33.43 2.35
CA ALA A 7 51.87 -33.68 2.97
C ALA A 7 51.03 -32.41 2.69
N GLY A 8 49.82 -32.42 2.11
CA GLY A 8 48.77 -33.42 2.17
C GLY A 8 47.74 -32.99 3.23
N ALA A 9 46.92 -31.97 2.93
CA ALA A 9 45.76 -31.62 3.76
C ALA A 9 44.57 -31.28 2.86
N GLN A 10 43.59 -32.16 2.95
CA GLN A 10 42.32 -32.23 2.23
C GLN A 10 41.27 -31.39 2.97
N LEU A 11 40.51 -30.57 2.25
CA LEU A 11 39.37 -29.78 2.75
C LEU A 11 38.28 -29.70 1.65
N PRO A 12 37.00 -29.44 1.99
CA PRO A 12 35.96 -30.47 2.01
C PRO A 12 34.99 -30.39 0.81
N GLY A 13 34.25 -31.49 0.63
CA GLY A 13 33.32 -31.71 -0.47
C GLY A 13 32.19 -30.68 -0.57
N THR A 14 32.03 -30.18 -1.79
CA THR A 14 30.90 -29.41 -2.28
C THR A 14 29.65 -30.28 -2.26
N ARG A 15 28.76 -30.07 -1.27
CA ARG A 15 27.40 -30.59 -1.31
C ARG A 15 26.55 -29.65 -2.17
N HIS A 16 26.19 -30.09 -3.37
CA HIS A 16 25.14 -29.46 -4.17
C HIS A 16 23.78 -29.79 -3.54
N THR A 17 23.26 -28.88 -2.73
CA THR A 17 21.85 -28.87 -2.33
C THR A 17 21.06 -28.27 -3.47
N ALA A 18 20.39 -29.13 -4.24
CA ALA A 18 19.33 -28.72 -5.16
C ALA A 18 18.14 -28.23 -4.32
N LEU A 19 17.90 -26.91 -4.32
CA LEU A 19 16.70 -26.33 -3.71
C LEU A 19 15.63 -26.17 -4.78
N GLN A 20 14.53 -26.85 -4.46
CA GLN A 20 13.27 -27.00 -5.15
C GLN A 20 12.65 -25.65 -5.50
N VAL A 21 12.39 -25.44 -6.79
CA VAL A 21 11.65 -24.29 -7.33
C VAL A 21 10.18 -24.44 -6.90
N GLY A 22 9.80 -23.73 -5.85
CA GLY A 22 8.41 -23.57 -5.43
C GLY A 22 7.79 -22.38 -6.12
N THR A 23 7.03 -22.64 -7.18
CA THR A 23 6.19 -21.65 -7.87
C THR A 23 5.07 -21.19 -6.94
N LEU A 24 5.09 -19.94 -6.51
CA LEU A 24 3.93 -19.27 -5.92
C LEU A 24 3.55 -18.10 -6.82
N PHE A 25 2.65 -18.36 -7.77
CA PHE A 25 1.86 -17.32 -8.40
C PHE A 25 0.89 -16.79 -7.35
N SER A 26 1.12 -15.58 -6.84
CA SER A 26 0.08 -14.79 -6.18
C SER A 26 -0.41 -13.74 -7.18
N ALA A 27 -1.66 -13.92 -7.58
CA ALA A 27 -2.43 -12.98 -8.36
C ALA A 27 -3.15 -12.01 -7.43
N VAL A 28 -2.77 -10.73 -7.45
CA VAL A 28 -3.53 -9.56 -6.96
C VAL A 28 -2.86 -8.36 -7.63
N GLY A 29 -3.50 -7.36 -8.23
CA GLY A 29 -4.90 -7.07 -8.51
C GLY A 29 -4.89 -5.73 -9.26
N ALA A 30 -5.46 -5.68 -10.46
CA ALA A 30 -5.58 -4.44 -11.22
C ALA A 30 -6.64 -3.54 -10.58
N VAL A 31 -6.27 -2.31 -10.21
CA VAL A 31 -7.23 -1.25 -9.88
C VAL A 31 -7.41 -0.37 -11.10
N VAL A 32 -8.59 -0.44 -11.70
CA VAL A 32 -9.07 0.48 -12.74
C VAL A 32 -9.69 1.68 -12.03
N LEU A 33 -9.19 2.89 -12.33
CA LEU A 33 -9.85 4.15 -12.00
C LEU A 33 -11.18 4.23 -12.77
N ALA A 34 -12.29 4.41 -12.06
CA ALA A 34 -13.52 4.96 -12.61
C ALA A 34 -13.83 6.28 -11.90
N VAL A 35 -13.47 7.38 -12.55
CA VAL A 35 -13.94 8.74 -12.21
C VAL A 35 -15.17 9.00 -13.05
N ALA A 36 -16.32 9.22 -12.41
CA ALA A 36 -17.46 9.86 -13.05
C ALA A 36 -18.11 10.83 -12.05
N ALA A 37 -17.88 12.11 -12.32
CA ALA A 37 -18.46 13.26 -11.65
C ALA A 37 -19.79 13.68 -12.30
N CYS A 38 -20.57 14.46 -11.54
CA CYS A 38 -21.73 15.30 -11.94
C CYS A 38 -23.00 14.54 -12.38
N GLY A 39 -24.22 15.00 -12.07
CA GLY A 39 -24.64 16.26 -11.50
C GLY A 39 -26.09 16.19 -10.99
N ASN A 40 -26.35 17.07 -10.04
CA ASN A 40 -27.62 17.36 -9.41
C ASN A 40 -28.48 18.23 -10.35
N GLN A 41 -29.72 17.83 -10.66
CA GLN A 41 -30.72 18.80 -11.14
C GLN A 41 -32.14 18.34 -10.83
N ALA A 42 -32.80 19.14 -9.98
CA ALA A 42 -34.22 19.10 -9.68
C ALA A 42 -35.07 19.55 -10.89
N SER A 43 -36.29 19.03 -10.99
CA SER A 43 -37.46 19.78 -11.47
C SER A 43 -38.75 19.08 -11.08
N ASN A 44 -39.62 19.84 -10.40
CA ASN A 44 -41.04 19.54 -10.24
C ASN A 44 -41.75 19.80 -11.57
N ASP A 45 -42.66 18.92 -11.96
CA ASP A 45 -43.75 19.29 -12.86
C ASP A 45 -45.03 18.54 -12.47
N ARG A 46 -46.16 19.23 -12.62
CA ARG A 46 -47.46 18.99 -11.99
C ARG A 46 -48.50 19.11 -13.11
N THR A 47 -49.28 18.07 -13.39
CA THR A 47 -50.50 18.11 -14.23
C THR A 47 -51.27 16.80 -13.92
N GLU A 48 -52.36 16.80 -13.15
CA GLU A 48 -53.79 17.05 -13.50
C GLU A 48 -54.43 16.03 -14.48
N GLY A 49 -55.62 15.53 -14.12
CA GLY A 49 -56.57 14.80 -14.99
C GLY A 49 -56.80 13.33 -14.56
N ASP A 50 -57.81 12.96 -13.75
CA ASP A 50 -59.26 12.86 -14.02
C ASP A 50 -59.71 11.50 -14.61
N ILE A 51 -60.89 11.06 -14.17
CA ILE A 51 -61.85 10.05 -14.70
C ILE A 51 -61.57 8.53 -14.73
N ALA A 52 -62.21 7.85 -13.75
CA ALA A 52 -63.17 6.73 -13.83
C ALA A 52 -63.03 5.61 -14.90
N ALA A 53 -62.97 4.35 -14.43
CA ALA A 53 -63.96 3.28 -14.68
C ALA A 53 -63.47 1.88 -14.24
N SER A 54 -64.25 1.18 -13.42
CA SER A 54 -64.33 -0.30 -13.37
C SER A 54 -65.16 -0.77 -14.57
N PRO A 55 -64.92 -1.95 -15.19
CA PRO A 55 -65.30 -3.22 -14.54
C PRO A 55 -64.53 -4.51 -14.94
N ALA A 56 -64.73 -5.53 -14.09
CA ALA A 56 -64.94 -6.96 -14.34
C ALA A 56 -64.03 -7.76 -15.30
N GLY A 57 -63.47 -8.83 -14.73
CA GLY A 57 -63.41 -10.15 -15.37
C GLY A 57 -62.18 -10.42 -16.22
N GLU A 58 -61.37 -11.39 -15.81
CA GLU A 58 -61.29 -12.70 -16.46
C GLU A 58 -60.12 -13.48 -15.85
N ALA A 59 -60.44 -14.67 -15.37
CA ALA A 59 -59.48 -15.66 -14.94
C ALA A 59 -58.93 -16.35 -16.19
N ASP A 60 -57.61 -16.37 -16.36
CA ASP A 60 -56.95 -17.42 -17.12
C ASP A 60 -55.61 -17.75 -16.47
N SER A 61 -55.59 -18.91 -15.81
CA SER A 61 -54.41 -19.51 -15.21
C SER A 61 -53.78 -20.44 -16.22
N THR A 62 -52.91 -19.92 -17.09
CA THR A 62 -52.02 -20.79 -17.87
C THR A 62 -50.69 -20.10 -18.13
N LEU A 63 -49.68 -20.35 -17.29
CA LEU A 63 -48.29 -20.21 -17.69
C LEU A 63 -47.47 -21.47 -17.36
N PRO A 64 -46.63 -21.92 -18.31
CA PRO A 64 -45.89 -23.16 -18.25
C PRO A 64 -44.70 -23.09 -17.29
N SER A 65 -44.35 -24.26 -16.74
CA SER A 65 -43.07 -24.55 -16.09
C SER A 65 -41.91 -24.26 -17.06
N GLY A 66 -41.40 -23.03 -16.98
CA GLY A 66 -40.15 -22.60 -17.59
C GLY A 66 -39.03 -22.76 -16.58
N GLU A 67 -38.24 -23.80 -16.81
CA GLU A 67 -36.94 -24.06 -16.22
C GLU A 67 -36.02 -22.84 -16.33
N LEU A 68 -35.56 -22.30 -15.19
CA LEU A 68 -34.35 -21.48 -15.12
C LEU A 68 -33.56 -21.86 -13.86
N ALA A 69 -32.31 -22.23 -14.12
CA ALA A 69 -31.32 -22.72 -13.19
C ALA A 69 -31.09 -21.81 -11.97
N PRO A 70 -30.83 -22.36 -10.77
CA PRO A 70 -30.31 -21.59 -9.66
C PRO A 70 -28.82 -21.32 -9.84
N GLU A 71 -28.44 -20.46 -10.80
CA GLU A 71 -27.08 -19.91 -10.90
C GLU A 71 -26.89 -18.64 -10.06
N GLN A 72 -27.93 -18.14 -9.39
CA GLN A 72 -27.86 -16.91 -8.58
C GLN A 72 -27.37 -17.09 -7.13
N GLN A 73 -26.91 -18.28 -6.73
CA GLN A 73 -26.38 -18.50 -5.38
C GLN A 73 -24.85 -18.42 -5.26
N ALA A 74 -24.14 -18.11 -6.36
CA ALA A 74 -22.67 -17.98 -6.35
C ALA A 74 -22.14 -16.55 -6.11
N GLU A 75 -23.01 -15.53 -6.06
CA GLU A 75 -22.58 -14.11 -5.95
C GLU A 75 -22.76 -13.53 -4.54
N MET A 76 -23.04 -14.37 -3.53
CA MET A 76 -23.08 -13.99 -2.11
C MET A 76 -21.87 -14.58 -1.37
N ARG A 77 -20.68 -14.35 -1.92
CA ARG A 77 -19.42 -14.48 -1.18
C ARG A 77 -18.48 -13.30 -1.50
N ALA A 78 -19.05 -12.10 -1.56
CA ALA A 78 -18.28 -10.92 -1.19
C ALA A 78 -17.94 -11.06 0.29
N ALA A 79 -16.66 -11.28 0.59
CA ALA A 79 -16.13 -11.20 1.94
C ALA A 79 -16.64 -9.91 2.62
N PRO A 80 -16.98 -9.93 3.91
CA PRO A 80 -17.24 -8.68 4.62
C PRO A 80 -16.00 -7.80 4.49
N ALA A 81 -16.12 -6.71 3.73
CA ALA A 81 -15.14 -5.64 3.74
C ALA A 81 -14.96 -5.23 5.20
N LEU A 82 -13.73 -5.29 5.69
CA LEU A 82 -13.33 -4.74 6.98
C LEU A 82 -13.59 -3.23 6.98
N THR A 83 -14.85 -2.84 7.18
CA THR A 83 -15.26 -1.46 7.35
C THR A 83 -15.48 -1.26 8.84
N VAL A 84 -14.38 -1.07 9.55
CA VAL A 84 -14.39 -0.53 10.91
C VAL A 84 -13.51 0.71 10.90
N GLY A 85 -14.15 1.86 10.64
CA GLY A 85 -13.74 3.23 10.99
C GLY A 85 -12.25 3.54 11.07
N ALA A 86 -11.45 3.21 10.05
CA ALA A 86 -10.12 3.77 9.93
C ALA A 86 -10.28 5.22 9.46
N ASP A 87 -10.01 6.16 10.37
CA ASP A 87 -9.89 7.55 10.00
C ASP A 87 -8.67 7.70 9.09
N ALA A 88 -8.76 8.55 8.07
CA ALA A 88 -7.65 8.87 7.18
C ALA A 88 -7.36 10.36 7.24
N MET A 89 -6.08 10.71 7.23
CA MET A 89 -5.61 12.09 7.29
C MET A 89 -4.38 12.22 6.39
N GLN A 90 -4.26 13.37 5.75
CA GLN A 90 -3.09 13.73 4.94
C GLN A 90 -2.48 15.01 5.50
N GLY A 91 -1.17 15.15 5.39
CA GLY A 91 -0.47 16.33 5.83
C GLY A 91 1.04 16.17 5.86
N ARG A 92 1.72 17.22 6.32
CA ARG A 92 3.18 17.23 6.47
C ARG A 92 3.59 16.69 7.83
N VAL A 93 4.57 15.79 7.86
CA VAL A 93 5.11 15.24 9.11
C VAL A 93 6.14 16.20 9.71
N TYR A 94 6.08 16.38 11.02
CA TYR A 94 7.04 17.14 11.79
C TYR A 94 7.53 16.32 12.98
N LEU A 95 8.84 16.29 13.16
CA LEU A 95 9.49 15.84 14.38
C LEU A 95 9.80 17.06 15.26
N THR A 96 9.21 17.11 16.45
CA THR A 96 9.40 18.21 17.40
C THR A 96 10.04 17.72 18.69
N GLY A 97 10.65 18.63 19.44
CA GLY A 97 11.36 18.31 20.69
C GLY A 97 12.81 17.88 20.46
N SER A 98 13.44 17.43 21.54
CA SER A 98 14.84 17.01 21.56
C SER A 98 14.94 15.61 22.16
N SER A 99 15.91 14.82 21.70
CA SER A 99 16.15 13.49 22.27
C SER A 99 16.34 13.55 23.79
N PRO A 100 15.73 12.64 24.58
CA PRO A 100 14.91 11.49 24.15
C PRO A 100 13.41 11.79 23.99
N ASN A 101 12.96 13.01 24.30
CA ASN A 101 11.55 13.40 24.29
C ASN A 101 11.15 14.04 22.95
N GLN A 102 11.36 13.30 21.85
CA GLN A 102 10.87 13.70 20.55
C GLN A 102 9.39 13.32 20.38
N MET A 103 8.64 14.12 19.65
CA MET A 103 7.24 13.90 19.34
C MET A 103 7.00 14.05 17.85
N VAL A 104 6.36 13.05 17.26
CA VAL A 104 5.95 13.08 15.86
C VAL A 104 4.55 13.65 15.75
N SER A 105 4.35 14.56 14.81
CA SER A 105 3.05 15.17 14.53
C SER A 105 2.84 15.31 13.04
N ILE A 106 1.58 15.37 12.62
CA ILE A 106 1.18 15.72 11.27
C ILE A 106 0.42 17.03 11.29
N GLN A 107 0.77 17.96 10.41
CA GLN A 107 -0.01 19.15 10.15
C GLN A 107 -0.91 18.86 8.95
N ALA A 108 -2.21 18.75 9.21
CA ALA A 108 -3.21 18.57 8.17
C ALA A 108 -3.42 19.86 7.36
N ASP A 109 -4.10 19.74 6.22
CA ASP A 109 -4.34 20.85 5.28
C ASP A 109 -5.17 22.01 5.89
N ASP A 110 -5.83 21.78 7.02
CA ASP A 110 -6.59 22.79 7.77
C ASP A 110 -5.78 23.42 8.93
N ASP A 111 -4.45 23.37 8.82
CA ASP A 111 -3.47 23.86 9.81
C ASP A 111 -3.57 23.20 11.20
N ARG A 112 -4.40 22.16 11.36
CA ARG A 112 -4.47 21.42 12.62
C ARG A 112 -3.26 20.49 12.73
N SER A 113 -2.56 20.60 13.86
CA SER A 113 -1.49 19.68 14.23
C SER A 113 -2.03 18.55 15.08
N VAL A 114 -1.80 17.31 14.67
CA VAL A 114 -2.21 16.10 15.39
C VAL A 114 -0.97 15.27 15.73
N ARG A 115 -0.85 14.87 16.99
CA ARG A 115 0.23 13.96 17.42
C ARG A 115 0.03 12.58 16.81
N LEU A 116 1.07 12.03 16.18
CA LEU A 116 1.10 10.66 15.72
C LEU A 116 1.66 9.75 16.83
N ALA A 117 1.12 8.55 16.92
CA ALA A 117 1.53 7.52 17.87
C ALA A 117 1.38 6.12 17.23
N GLY A 118 1.84 5.11 17.96
CA GLY A 118 1.71 3.71 17.57
C GLY A 118 2.99 3.11 17.03
N ASP A 119 2.90 1.90 16.48
CA ASP A 119 4.07 1.11 16.06
C ASP A 119 4.86 1.79 14.92
N LEU A 120 4.19 2.62 14.12
CA LEU A 120 4.77 3.33 12.98
C LEU A 120 5.33 4.71 13.35
N GLU A 121 5.29 5.13 14.62
CA GLU A 121 5.79 6.44 15.06
C GLU A 121 7.27 6.64 14.70
N ALA A 122 8.11 5.63 14.89
CA ALA A 122 9.52 5.69 14.55
C ALA A 122 9.76 5.87 13.04
N GLU A 123 8.98 5.17 12.20
CA GLU A 123 9.04 5.33 10.73
C GLU A 123 8.61 6.74 10.32
N MET A 124 7.54 7.27 10.93
CA MET A 124 7.06 8.64 10.68
C MET A 124 8.10 9.68 11.08
N GLY A 125 8.83 9.46 12.18
CA GLY A 125 9.91 10.35 12.59
C GLY A 125 11.02 10.49 11.54
N ARG A 126 11.33 9.41 10.79
CA ARG A 126 12.31 9.45 9.67
C ARG A 126 11.79 10.15 8.42
N LEU A 127 10.48 10.34 8.34
CA LEU A 127 9.79 11.03 7.24
C LEU A 127 9.49 12.50 7.60
N SER A 128 10.16 13.08 8.59
CA SER A 128 10.01 14.49 8.93
C SER A 128 10.23 15.38 7.70
N GLY A 129 9.27 16.25 7.42
CA GLY A 129 9.24 17.11 6.23
C GLY A 129 8.45 16.53 5.05
N ALA A 130 8.20 15.22 5.00
CA ALA A 130 7.43 14.58 3.94
C ALA A 130 5.92 14.86 4.06
N ILE A 131 5.21 14.84 2.94
CA ILE A 131 3.75 14.77 2.91
C ILE A 131 3.36 13.30 2.86
N VAL A 132 2.51 12.90 3.80
CA VAL A 132 2.04 11.52 3.93
C VAL A 132 0.53 11.48 4.03
N ARG A 133 -0.05 10.37 3.60
CA ARG A 133 -1.41 9.96 3.94
C ARG A 133 -1.33 8.87 4.99
N VAL A 134 -1.90 9.09 6.16
CA VAL A 134 -1.97 8.13 7.26
C VAL A 134 -3.39 7.59 7.41
N GLN A 135 -3.49 6.33 7.78
CA GLN A 135 -4.73 5.66 8.16
C GLN A 135 -4.55 5.10 9.57
N GLY A 136 -5.59 5.22 10.40
CA GLY A 136 -5.47 4.86 11.80
C GLY A 136 -6.73 5.14 12.61
N THR A 137 -6.55 5.27 13.91
CA THR A 137 -7.63 5.59 14.84
C THR A 137 -7.25 6.72 15.77
N VAL A 138 -8.18 7.61 16.06
CA VAL A 138 -7.99 8.64 17.08
C VAL A 138 -8.03 8.00 18.47
N GLN A 139 -7.02 8.27 19.28
CA GLN A 139 -6.89 7.81 20.66
C GLN A 139 -6.84 9.01 21.61
N GLY A 140 -7.29 8.79 22.86
CA GLY A 140 -7.30 9.84 23.88
C GLY A 140 -8.37 10.92 23.68
N GLN A 141 -8.35 11.94 24.56
CA GLN A 141 -9.32 13.04 24.57
C GLN A 141 -8.65 14.37 24.91
N GLY A 142 -9.25 15.47 24.42
CA GLY A 142 -8.77 16.83 24.68
C GLY A 142 -7.33 17.06 24.25
N ALA A 143 -6.53 17.63 25.15
CA ALA A 143 -5.10 17.94 24.90
C ALA A 143 -4.20 16.70 24.78
N MET A 144 -4.66 15.51 25.20
CA MET A 144 -3.93 14.25 25.10
C MET A 144 -4.35 13.41 23.89
N ARG A 145 -5.11 14.00 22.96
CA ARG A 145 -5.55 13.31 21.75
C ARG A 145 -4.34 13.01 20.85
N SER A 146 -4.25 11.77 20.40
CA SER A 146 -3.25 11.29 19.43
C SER A 146 -3.92 10.49 18.32
N PHE A 147 -3.19 10.25 17.25
CA PHE A 147 -3.62 9.43 16.13
C PHE A 147 -2.71 8.20 16.04
N ASP A 148 -3.28 7.04 16.32
CA ASP A 148 -2.58 5.75 16.27
C ASP A 148 -2.50 5.27 14.81
N VAL A 149 -1.31 5.37 14.22
CA VAL A 149 -1.07 5.12 12.78
C VAL A 149 -0.95 3.63 12.52
N ARG A 150 -1.81 3.10 11.64
CA ARG A 150 -1.86 1.68 11.25
C ARG A 150 -1.33 1.43 9.84
N ALA A 151 -1.47 2.39 8.96
CA ALA A 151 -0.89 2.36 7.63
C ALA A 151 -0.56 3.79 7.18
N TYR A 152 0.35 3.91 6.23
CA TYR A 152 0.64 5.19 5.60
C TYR A 152 1.16 5.00 4.18
N GLU A 153 1.10 6.08 3.43
CA GLU A 153 1.66 6.25 2.11
C GLU A 153 2.41 7.56 2.05
N VAL A 154 3.58 7.58 1.43
CA VAL A 154 4.37 8.79 1.23
C VAL A 154 3.99 9.37 -0.12
N LEU A 155 3.50 10.61 -0.11
CA LEU A 155 3.02 11.28 -1.31
C LEU A 155 4.06 12.24 -1.88
N ASP A 156 4.86 12.86 -1.01
CA ASP A 156 5.84 13.86 -1.41
C ASP A 156 7.02 13.89 -0.43
N ILE A 157 8.23 13.97 -0.97
CA ILE A 157 9.45 14.34 -0.24
C ILE A 157 10.12 15.45 -1.03
N ASP A 158 10.26 16.62 -0.40
CA ASP A 158 10.90 17.81 -0.99
C ASP A 158 10.33 18.22 -2.36
N GLY A 159 9.02 18.07 -2.57
CA GLY A 159 8.34 18.45 -3.81
C GLY A 159 8.38 17.38 -4.91
N VAL A 160 8.83 16.16 -4.60
CA VAL A 160 8.92 15.05 -5.54
C VAL A 160 8.22 13.80 -4.98
N GLU A 161 7.44 13.13 -5.82
CA GLU A 161 6.82 11.84 -5.49
C GLU A 161 7.90 10.74 -5.39
N PRO A 162 8.10 10.13 -4.21
CA PRO A 162 9.12 9.11 -4.04
C PRO A 162 8.59 7.71 -4.36
N LEU A 163 9.47 6.83 -4.82
CA LEU A 163 9.22 5.39 -4.83
C LEU A 163 9.49 4.83 -3.43
N VAL A 164 8.51 4.19 -2.81
CA VAL A 164 8.64 3.58 -1.49
C VAL A 164 8.51 2.07 -1.59
N GLY A 165 9.45 1.34 -0.99
CA GLY A 165 9.44 -0.11 -1.01
C GLY A 165 10.51 -0.71 -0.11
N VAL A 166 10.57 -2.04 -0.11
CA VAL A 166 11.61 -2.78 0.62
C VAL A 166 12.78 -3.05 -0.32
N LEU A 167 14.00 -2.74 0.13
CA LEU A 167 15.20 -3.07 -0.61
C LEU A 167 15.47 -4.59 -0.56
N GLN A 168 15.68 -5.19 -1.71
CA GLN A 168 15.96 -6.61 -1.86
C GLN A 168 17.17 -6.83 -2.77
N GLU A 169 17.83 -7.97 -2.61
CA GLU A 169 18.83 -8.45 -3.57
C GLU A 169 18.28 -9.69 -4.27
N VAL A 170 18.18 -9.62 -5.60
CA VAL A 170 17.68 -10.71 -6.44
C VAL A 170 18.69 -10.97 -7.54
N SER A 171 19.24 -12.19 -7.58
CA SER A 171 20.22 -12.61 -8.58
C SER A 171 21.45 -11.68 -8.67
N GLY A 172 21.89 -11.10 -7.55
CA GLY A 172 23.03 -10.18 -7.49
C GLY A 172 22.73 -8.74 -7.90
N HIS A 173 21.45 -8.42 -8.15
CA HIS A 173 20.99 -7.06 -8.43
C HIS A 173 20.16 -6.52 -7.27
N LEU A 174 20.40 -5.26 -6.89
CA LEU A 174 19.55 -4.56 -5.94
C LEU A 174 18.25 -4.15 -6.61
N MET A 175 17.13 -4.42 -5.94
CA MET A 175 15.79 -4.10 -6.39
C MET A 175 15.00 -3.43 -5.27
N ILE A 176 14.10 -2.52 -5.63
CA ILE A 176 13.06 -2.05 -4.72
C ILE A 176 11.78 -2.82 -4.99
N ALA A 177 11.24 -3.45 -3.94
CA ALA A 177 10.00 -4.21 -3.99
C ALA A 177 8.80 -3.26 -3.97
N THR A 178 8.51 -2.72 -5.15
CA THR A 178 7.29 -2.01 -5.52
C THR A 178 6.38 -2.91 -6.37
N ASP A 179 5.22 -2.41 -6.79
CA ASP A 179 4.37 -3.07 -7.77
C ASP A 179 4.27 -2.20 -9.04
N PRO A 180 4.98 -2.53 -10.14
CA PRO A 180 5.92 -3.64 -10.30
C PRO A 180 7.28 -3.38 -9.63
N PRO A 181 8.10 -4.42 -9.37
CA PRO A 181 9.42 -4.25 -8.76
C PRO A 181 10.41 -3.61 -9.75
N LEU A 182 11.32 -2.78 -9.23
CA LEU A 182 12.28 -2.01 -10.04
C LEU A 182 13.72 -2.34 -9.66
N THR A 183 14.57 -2.57 -10.65
CA THR A 183 16.02 -2.77 -10.46
C THR A 183 16.73 -1.43 -10.30
N LEU A 184 17.59 -1.31 -9.29
CA LEU A 184 18.40 -0.11 -9.07
C LEU A 184 19.60 -0.09 -10.02
N GLN A 185 19.71 0.96 -10.83
CA GLN A 185 20.87 1.22 -11.68
C GLN A 185 21.88 2.06 -10.90
N ASP A 186 23.15 1.65 -10.96
CA ASP A 186 24.28 2.30 -10.26
C ASP A 186 23.96 2.67 -8.79
N PRO A 187 23.54 1.69 -7.95
CA PRO A 187 23.11 1.98 -6.59
C PRO A 187 24.25 2.62 -5.77
N PRO A 188 23.96 3.64 -4.94
CA PRO A 188 24.95 4.25 -4.07
C PRO A 188 25.66 3.23 -3.18
N GLN A 189 26.95 3.48 -2.91
CA GLN A 189 27.73 2.61 -2.03
C GLN A 189 27.08 2.50 -0.65
N GLY A 190 27.08 1.28 -0.09
CA GLY A 190 26.46 0.99 1.21
C GLY A 190 24.98 0.61 1.14
N LEU A 191 24.28 0.87 0.03
CA LEU A 191 22.87 0.48 -0.11
C LEU A 191 22.71 -1.05 -0.03
N ALA A 192 23.66 -1.82 -0.56
CA ALA A 192 23.69 -3.28 -0.45
C ALA A 192 23.72 -3.80 1.00
N ALA A 193 24.30 -3.03 1.95
CA ALA A 193 24.30 -3.41 3.35
C ALA A 193 22.94 -3.22 4.04
N MET A 194 22.00 -2.57 3.35
CA MET A 194 20.66 -2.24 3.84
C MET A 194 19.58 -3.15 3.24
N VAL A 195 19.94 -4.30 2.66
CA VAL A 195 18.95 -5.26 2.15
C VAL A 195 18.01 -5.69 3.29
N GLY A 196 16.70 -5.59 3.05
CA GLY A 196 15.64 -5.75 4.06
C GLY A 196 15.06 -4.44 4.57
N ALA A 197 15.77 -3.32 4.41
CA ALA A 197 15.32 -2.01 4.84
C ALA A 197 14.11 -1.53 4.01
N LYS A 198 13.20 -0.80 4.66
CA LYS A 198 12.20 0.00 3.95
C LYS A 198 12.82 1.34 3.58
N ILE A 199 12.79 1.70 2.31
CA ILE A 199 13.44 2.90 1.79
C ILE A 199 12.48 3.72 0.93
N TRP A 200 12.79 5.00 0.78
CA TRP A 200 12.28 5.82 -0.30
C TRP A 200 13.40 6.15 -1.29
N ILE A 201 13.06 6.26 -2.57
CA ILE A 201 13.97 6.61 -3.66
C ILE A 201 13.32 7.71 -4.49
N VAL A 202 14.11 8.75 -4.79
CA VAL A 202 13.83 9.70 -5.87
C VAL A 202 14.83 9.44 -6.99
N GLY A 203 14.33 9.24 -8.20
CA GLY A 203 15.15 8.83 -9.33
C GLY A 203 14.41 8.86 -10.65
N ARG A 204 15.15 8.66 -11.74
CA ARG A 204 14.54 8.51 -13.06
C ARG A 204 14.15 7.05 -13.26
N VAL A 205 12.86 6.80 -13.46
CA VAL A 205 12.34 5.47 -13.75
C VAL A 205 12.38 5.20 -15.25
N GLU A 206 12.94 4.05 -15.64
CA GLU A 206 13.01 3.56 -17.02
C GLU A 206 12.54 2.11 -17.08
N VAL A 207 11.36 1.88 -17.65
CA VAL A 207 10.71 0.57 -17.82
C VAL A 207 10.66 -0.27 -16.52
N ALA A 208 11.72 -1.02 -16.21
CA ALA A 208 11.85 -1.90 -15.04
C ALA A 208 13.08 -1.55 -14.17
N THR A 209 13.60 -0.33 -14.34
CA THR A 209 14.84 0.12 -13.72
C THR A 209 14.69 1.54 -13.19
N VAL A 210 15.51 1.91 -12.21
CA VAL A 210 15.55 3.27 -11.67
C VAL A 210 16.98 3.74 -11.48
N HIS A 211 17.29 4.91 -12.04
CA HIS A 211 18.53 5.63 -11.76
C HIS A 211 18.34 6.45 -10.49
N VAL A 212 18.98 6.01 -9.40
CA VAL A 212 18.86 6.62 -8.06
C VAL A 212 19.52 8.00 -8.05
N GLN A 213 18.77 9.03 -7.70
CA GLN A 213 19.28 10.39 -7.50
C GLN A 213 19.40 10.73 -6.02
N SER A 214 18.40 10.35 -5.23
CA SER A 214 18.35 10.51 -3.78
C SER A 214 17.62 9.33 -3.16
N PHE A 215 17.96 8.99 -1.91
CA PHE A 215 17.28 7.94 -1.17
C PHE A 215 17.36 8.22 0.33
N GLY A 216 16.48 7.56 1.09
CA GLY A 216 16.54 7.56 2.54
C GLY A 216 15.95 6.29 3.14
N ILE A 217 16.37 6.00 4.37
CA ILE A 217 15.96 4.80 5.10
C ILE A 217 14.78 5.14 6.01
N ILE A 218 13.65 4.46 5.80
CA ILE A 218 12.43 4.59 6.61
C ILE A 218 12.45 3.58 7.76
N ARG A 219 12.92 2.35 7.50
CA ARG A 219 13.05 1.30 8.50
C ARG A 219 14.32 0.50 8.23
N ASP A 220 15.05 0.19 9.29
CA ASP A 220 16.24 -0.69 9.23
C ASP A 220 15.83 -2.14 8.86
N PRO A 221 16.78 -2.97 8.35
CA PRO A 221 16.49 -4.34 7.93
C PRO A 221 16.13 -5.29 9.09
#